data_AF-A0A9W7MGV1-F1
#
_entry.id   AF-A0A9W7MGV1-F1
#
_cell.length_a   1.000
_cell.length_b   1.000
_cell.length_c   1.000
_cell.angle_alpha   90.00
_cell.angle_beta   90.00
_cell.angle_gamma   90.00
#
_symmetry.space_group_name_H-M   'P 1'
#
loop_
_entity.id
_entity.type
_entity.pdbx_description
1 polymer ?
#
loop_
_entity_poly.entity_id
_entity_poly.type
_entity_poly.pdbx_seq_one_letter_code
_entity_poly.pdbx_strand_id
1 'polypeptide(L)'
;MDALKEKGAKLKPLLCACILQEPSKVLIVGVCGKPRLGALKGNAFGLAFRHAAEETGAEFFHELFESSWIVLDAGVVNSFMVKLTEKL
;
A
#
# COMPACT_ATOMS: atom_id res chain seq x y z
N MET A 1 -12.44 -3.13 -0.76
CA MET A 1 -12.75 -1.78 -0.24
C MET A 1 -14.26 -1.51 -0.27
N ASP A 2 -14.91 -1.65 -1.43
CA ASP A 2 -16.36 -1.40 -1.58
C ASP A 2 -17.22 -2.25 -0.63
N ALA A 3 -16.90 -3.53 -0.47
CA ALA A 3 -17.61 -4.40 0.49
C ALA A 3 -17.56 -3.89 1.95
N LEU A 4 -16.48 -3.21 2.37
CA LEU A 4 -16.41 -2.60 3.70
C LEU A 4 -17.29 -1.34 3.78
N LYS A 5 -17.29 -0.55 2.71
CA LYS A 5 -18.13 0.65 2.59
C LYS A 5 -19.62 0.29 2.59
N GLU A 6 -20.01 -0.77 1.88
CA GLU A 6 -21.39 -1.29 1.87
C GLU A 6 -21.85 -1.75 3.26
N LYS A 7 -20.93 -2.23 4.09
CA LYS A 7 -21.18 -2.56 5.50
C LYS A 7 -21.17 -1.36 6.45
N GLY A 8 -21.11 -0.13 5.93
CA GLY A 8 -21.13 1.10 6.72
C GLY A 8 -19.78 1.52 7.32
N ALA A 9 -18.67 0.88 6.92
CA ALA A 9 -17.35 1.32 7.38
C ALA A 9 -16.96 2.67 6.75
N LYS A 10 -16.26 3.52 7.53
CA LYS A 10 -15.66 4.74 7.00
C LYS A 10 -14.61 4.40 5.94
N LEU A 11 -14.63 5.15 4.84
CA LEU A 11 -13.63 5.01 3.79
C LEU A 11 -12.26 5.45 4.34
N LYS A 12 -11.31 4.50 4.38
CA LYS A 12 -9.92 4.72 4.78
C LYS A 12 -8.99 4.09 3.73
N PRO A 13 -7.73 4.54 3.62
CA PRO A 13 -6.71 3.81 2.88
C PRO A 13 -6.66 2.35 3.35
N LEU A 14 -6.57 1.42 2.41
CA LEU A 14 -6.59 -0.01 2.67
C LEU A 14 -5.27 -0.64 2.22
N LEU A 15 -4.71 -1.51 3.06
CA LEU A 15 -3.61 -2.39 2.70
C LEU A 15 -4.11 -3.82 2.61
N CYS A 16 -3.60 -4.56 1.63
CA CYS A 16 -3.72 -6.00 1.53
C CYS A 16 -2.33 -6.60 1.42
N ALA A 17 -2.04 -7.64 2.20
CA ALA A 17 -0.78 -8.37 2.14
C ALA A 17 -1.08 -9.83 1.74
N CYS A 18 -0.31 -10.34 0.79
CA CYS A 18 -0.44 -11.71 0.29
C CYS A 18 0.95 -12.37 0.21
N ILE A 19 1.06 -13.59 0.71
CA ILE A 19 2.30 -14.38 0.58
C ILE A 19 2.35 -14.90 -0.86
N LEU A 20 3.49 -14.74 -1.53
CA LEU A 20 3.69 -15.27 -2.87
C LEU A 20 3.93 -16.79 -2.82
N GLN A 21 3.94 -17.46 -3.99
CA GLN A 21 4.28 -18.89 -4.07
C GLN A 21 5.66 -19.18 -3.45
N GLU A 22 6.60 -18.22 -3.55
CA GLU A 22 7.83 -18.23 -2.79
C GLU A 22 7.55 -17.72 -1.36
N PRO A 23 7.67 -18.56 -0.31
CA PRO A 23 7.26 -18.19 1.06
C PRO A 23 8.10 -17.06 1.68
N SER A 24 9.24 -16.74 1.06
CA SER A 24 10.14 -15.66 1.46
C SER A 24 9.62 -14.27 1.06
N LYS A 25 8.66 -14.16 0.14
CA LYS A 25 8.20 -12.90 -0.44
C LYS A 25 6.73 -12.62 -0.12
N VAL A 26 6.43 -11.35 0.14
CA VAL A 26 5.10 -10.84 0.42
C VAL A 26 4.78 -9.69 -0.52
N LEU A 27 3.69 -9.82 -1.26
CA LEU A 27 3.11 -8.74 -2.06
C LEU A 27 2.21 -7.89 -1.16
N ILE A 28 2.50 -6.60 -1.09
CA ILE A 28 1.69 -5.62 -0.39
C ILE A 28 1.05 -4.68 -1.40
N VAL A 29 -0.27 -4.53 -1.34
CA VAL A 29 -1.06 -3.64 -2.20
C VAL A 29 -1.73 -2.58 -1.34
N GLY A 30 -1.44 -1.32 -1.64
CA GLY A 30 -2.05 -0.14 -1.03
C GLY A 30 -3.08 0.49 -1.96
N VAL A 31 -4.33 0.54 -1.52
CA VAL A 31 -5.46 1.12 -2.26
C VAL A 31 -6.02 2.31 -1.51
N CYS A 32 -6.04 3.46 -2.17
CA CYS A 32 -6.79 4.63 -1.70
C CYS A 32 -8.17 4.64 -2.34
N GLY A 33 -9.18 5.10 -1.61
CA GLY A 33 -10.51 5.27 -2.18
C GLY A 33 -10.47 6.29 -3.33
N LYS A 34 -11.36 6.12 -4.31
CA LYS A 34 -11.43 6.99 -5.49
C LYS A 34 -11.32 8.46 -5.10
N PRO A 35 -10.27 9.17 -5.56
CA PRO A 35 -10.18 10.61 -5.39
C PRO A 35 -11.44 11.24 -5.98
N ARG A 36 -12.13 12.09 -5.20
CA ARG A 36 -13.23 12.89 -5.75
C ARG A 36 -12.65 13.86 -6.79
N LEU A 37 -13.46 14.28 -7.77
CA LEU A 37 -13.07 15.37 -8.67
C LEU A 37 -12.65 16.58 -7.81
N GLY A 38 -11.43 17.10 -7.99
CA GLY A 38 -10.87 18.16 -7.15
C GLY A 38 -10.22 17.71 -5.83
N ALA A 39 -9.98 16.41 -5.63
CA ALA A 39 -9.24 15.92 -4.48
C ALA A 39 -7.78 16.43 -4.53
N LEU A 40 -7.38 17.17 -3.50
CA LEU A 40 -6.02 17.70 -3.33
C LEU A 40 -4.97 16.63 -3.04
N LYS A 41 -5.38 15.40 -2.71
CA LYS A 41 -4.50 14.28 -2.33
C LYS A 41 -4.85 13.03 -3.14
N GLY A 42 -3.87 12.50 -3.88
CA GLY A 42 -3.92 11.21 -4.56
C GLY A 42 -3.61 10.02 -3.63
N ASN A 43 -3.17 8.90 -4.19
CA ASN A 43 -2.81 7.72 -3.39
C ASN A 43 -1.54 7.98 -2.55
N ALA A 44 -1.69 8.03 -1.22
CA ALA A 44 -0.60 8.30 -0.28
C ALA A 44 0.42 7.15 -0.15
N PHE A 45 0.06 5.93 -0.57
CA PHE A 45 0.94 4.76 -0.52
C PHE A 45 2.08 4.85 -1.53
N GLY A 46 1.89 5.54 -2.66
CA GLY A 46 2.88 5.60 -3.74
C GLY A 46 4.23 6.13 -3.25
N LEU A 47 4.21 7.26 -2.55
CA LEU A 47 5.43 7.88 -2.02
C LEU A 47 6.07 7.03 -0.90
N ALA A 48 5.24 6.47 -0.02
CA ALA A 48 5.73 5.64 1.08
C ALA A 48 6.40 4.36 0.58
N PHE A 49 5.80 3.70 -0.41
CA PHE A 49 6.32 2.47 -0.99
C PHE A 49 7.55 2.75 -1.85
N ARG A 50 7.60 3.88 -2.59
CA ARG A 50 8.81 4.30 -3.31
C ARG A 50 9.99 4.47 -2.36
N HIS A 51 9.81 5.19 -1.25
CA HIS A 51 10.88 5.36 -0.26
C HIS A 51 11.31 4.02 0.34
N ALA A 52 10.37 3.11 0.61
CA ALA A 52 10.71 1.77 1.09
C ALA A 52 11.51 0.98 0.05
N ALA A 53 11.13 1.04 -1.22
CA ALA A 53 11.84 0.40 -2.31
C ALA A 53 13.26 0.95 -2.49
N GLU A 54 13.45 2.27 -2.36
CA GLU A 54 14.78 2.92 -2.38
C GLU A 54 15.66 2.46 -1.20
N GLU A 55 15.08 2.25 -0.03
CA GLU A 55 15.82 1.79 1.17
C GLU A 55 16.17 0.29 1.13
N THR A 56 15.31 -0.55 0.56
CA THR A 56 15.44 -2.02 0.62
C THR A 56 15.85 -2.67 -0.71
N GLY A 57 15.87 -1.91 -1.81
CA GLY A 57 16.04 -2.47 -3.16
C GLY A 57 14.86 -3.32 -3.62
N ALA A 58 13.67 -3.12 -3.03
CA ALA A 58 12.49 -3.92 -3.32
C ALA A 58 11.85 -3.56 -4.67
N GLU A 59 11.20 -4.54 -5.30
CA GLU A 59 10.38 -4.30 -6.48
C GLU A 59 9.10 -3.55 -6.10
N PHE A 60 8.81 -2.48 -6.84
CA PHE A 60 7.70 -1.57 -6.55
C PHE A 60 7.07 -1.05 -7.83
N PHE A 61 5.77 -0.80 -7.76
CA PHE A 61 5.02 -0.12 -8.80
C PHE A 61 3.99 0.86 -8.21
N HIS A 62 3.87 2.00 -8.86
CA HIS A 62 2.86 3.02 -8.56
C HIS A 62 2.09 3.38 -9.81
N GLU A 63 0.77 3.18 -9.77
CA GLU A 63 -0.12 3.81 -10.73
C GLU A 63 -0.63 5.12 -10.13
N LEU A 64 -0.27 6.24 -10.76
CA LEU A 64 -0.46 7.64 -10.32
C LEU A 64 -1.82 7.97 -9.67
N PHE A 65 -2.88 7.20 -9.90
CA PHE A 65 -4.25 7.57 -9.55
C PHE A 65 -4.90 6.72 -8.45
N GLU A 66 -4.67 5.41 -8.35
CA GLU A 66 -5.53 4.55 -7.50
C GLU A 66 -4.80 3.48 -6.67
N SER A 67 -3.76 2.84 -7.20
CA SER A 67 -3.13 1.68 -6.55
C SER A 67 -1.61 1.73 -6.57
N SER A 68 -0.99 1.18 -5.53
CA SER A 68 0.46 1.01 -5.42
C SER A 68 0.73 -0.39 -4.88
N TRP A 69 1.77 -1.06 -5.36
CA TRP A 69 2.18 -2.35 -4.81
C TRP A 69 3.69 -2.45 -4.65
N ILE A 70 4.13 -3.18 -3.64
CA ILE A 70 5.54 -3.46 -3.34
C ILE A 70 5.71 -4.94 -2.98
N VAL A 71 6.80 -5.56 -3.39
CA VAL A 71 7.17 -6.92 -3.01
C VAL A 71 8.32 -6.86 -2.01
N LEU A 72 8.11 -7.43 -0.83
CA LEU A 72 9.07 -7.40 0.27
C LEU A 72 9.46 -8.80 0.71
N ASP A 73 10.65 -8.95 1.29
CA ASP A 73 10.97 -10.15 2.07
C ASP A 73 10.11 -10.24 3.33
N ALA A 74 9.65 -11.44 3.67
CA ALA A 74 8.80 -11.67 4.84
C ALA A 74 9.42 -11.13 6.14
N GLY A 75 10.76 -11.21 6.25
CA GLY A 75 11.50 -10.69 7.41
C GLY A 75 11.46 -9.17 7.59
N VAL A 76 11.13 -8.40 6.54
CA VAL A 76 11.09 -6.92 6.61
C VAL A 76 9.67 -6.35 6.59
N VAL A 77 8.63 -7.19 6.49
CA VAL A 77 7.23 -6.73 6.46
C VAL A 77 6.86 -5.96 7.72
N ASN A 78 7.24 -6.44 8.91
CA ASN A 78 6.89 -5.77 10.17
C ASN A 78 7.52 -4.37 10.28
N SER A 79 8.81 -4.23 9.97
CA SER A 79 9.49 -2.93 10.03
C SER A 79 8.92 -1.97 8.98
N PHE A 80 8.56 -2.48 7.81
CA PHE A 80 7.84 -1.71 6.80
C PHE A 80 6.47 -1.21 7.30
N MET A 81 5.67 -2.06 7.94
CA MET A 81 4.34 -1.65 8.47
C MET A 81 4.44 -0.57 9.55
N VAL A 82 5.46 -0.62 10.42
CA VAL A 82 5.72 0.43 11.43
C VAL A 82 6.05 1.75 10.74
N LYS A 83 7.04 1.76 9.82
CA LYS A 83 7.42 2.96 9.06
C LYS A 83 6.26 3.54 8.24
N LEU A 84 5.41 2.68 7.70
CA LEU A 84 4.26 3.10 6.91
C LEU A 84 3.22 3.85 7.77
N THR A 85 3.05 3.43 9.02
CA THR A 85 2.14 4.07 9.98
C THR A 85 2.60 5.48 10.38
N GLU A 86 3.91 5.74 10.36
CA GLU A 86 4.48 7.07 10.63
C GLU A 86 4.32 8.05 9.47
N LYS A 87 4.14 7.54 8.23
CA LYS A 87 4.08 8.35 7.00
C LYS A 87 2.66 8.63 6.49
N LEU A 88 1.62 7.98 7.04
CA LEU A 88 0.21 8.10 6.63
C LEU A 88 -0.66 8.87 7.63
#